data_AF-A0AAD5II49-F1
#
_entry.id   AF-A0AAD5II49-F1
#
_cell.length_a   1.000
_cell.length_b   1.000
_cell.length_c   1.000
_cell.angle_alpha   90.00
_cell.angle_beta   90.00
_cell.angle_gamma   90.00
#
_symmetry.space_group_name_H-M   'P 1'
#
loop_
_entity.id
_entity.type
_entity.pdbx_description
1 polymer ?
#
loop_
_entity_poly.entity_id
_entity_poly.type
_entity_poly.pdbx_seq_one_letter_code
_entity_poly.pdbx_strand_id
1 'polypeptide(L)'
;MFTSRILTSIFNNRRLNPSLHRLISTTTSLRSSWMDSIKGVFTGNKTSSDQPIGSDQFTLLRFADELKNARRLGTFKQYMVGRSSEATFSDAFLKQEAIIRYLGGFDNTGENIQTSQKQEAAKVCNCTIADVENVLAKFTWAKEAHKKVEKLKEEGKPMPKSMAEIQKMMGSTPMELARSNLAKSGQISRNALCPCGSKKRYKRCCAKD
;
A
#
# COMPACT_ATOMS: atom_id res chain seq x y z
N MET A 1 -46.08 -15.01 -49.62
CA MET A 1 -46.80 -13.72 -49.54
C MET A 1 -47.36 -13.59 -48.14
N PHE A 2 -46.71 -12.82 -47.26
CA PHE A 2 -47.14 -12.62 -45.88
C PHE A 2 -47.95 -11.33 -45.79
N THR A 3 -49.22 -11.44 -45.40
CA THR A 3 -50.10 -10.30 -45.16
C THR A 3 -49.87 -9.71 -43.78
N SER A 4 -49.62 -8.41 -43.80
CA SER A 4 -49.44 -7.51 -42.66
C SER A 4 -50.74 -7.30 -41.88
N ARG A 5 -50.66 -7.23 -40.55
CA ARG A 5 -51.63 -6.46 -39.74
C ARG A 5 -50.88 -5.59 -38.73
N ILE A 6 -51.24 -4.32 -38.84
CA ILE A 6 -50.77 -3.12 -38.18
C ILE A 6 -51.17 -3.13 -36.71
N LEU A 7 -50.27 -2.69 -35.82
CA LEU A 7 -50.67 -1.95 -34.63
C LEU A 7 -49.79 -0.71 -34.44
N THR A 8 -50.50 0.40 -34.35
CA THR A 8 -50.08 1.79 -34.24
C THR A 8 -49.50 2.15 -32.88
N SER A 9 -48.54 3.07 -32.94
CA SER A 9 -47.89 3.83 -31.87
C SER A 9 -48.84 4.50 -30.87
N ILE A 10 -48.50 4.44 -29.58
CA ILE A 10 -48.67 5.56 -28.64
C ILE A 10 -47.39 5.67 -27.78
N PHE A 11 -46.70 6.79 -27.94
CA PHE A 11 -45.63 7.27 -27.05
C PHE A 11 -46.17 7.52 -25.64
N ASN A 12 -45.44 7.07 -24.62
CA ASN A 12 -45.45 7.75 -23.33
C ASN A 12 -44.07 7.73 -22.66
N ASN A 13 -43.53 8.94 -22.53
CA ASN A 13 -42.34 9.30 -21.78
C ASN A 13 -42.40 8.77 -20.34
N ARG A 14 -41.45 7.92 -19.95
CA ARG A 14 -41.00 7.85 -18.54
C ARG A 14 -39.47 7.84 -18.50
N ARG A 15 -38.94 8.97 -18.03
CA ARG A 15 -37.56 9.15 -17.58
C ARG A 15 -37.25 8.11 -16.50
N LEU A 16 -36.32 7.19 -16.78
CA LEU A 16 -35.71 6.34 -15.77
C LEU A 16 -34.18 6.46 -15.88
N ASN A 17 -33.68 7.36 -15.04
CA ASN A 17 -32.43 7.34 -14.29
C ASN A 17 -31.33 6.38 -14.82
N PRO A 18 -30.21 6.89 -15.37
CA PRO A 18 -29.06 6.04 -15.64
C PRO A 18 -28.48 5.55 -14.32
N SER A 19 -28.58 4.23 -14.09
CA SER A 19 -27.90 3.53 -13.02
C SER A 19 -26.40 3.79 -13.11
N LEU A 20 -25.91 4.71 -12.28
CA LEU A 20 -24.49 4.82 -11.98
C LEU A 20 -24.08 3.51 -11.30
N HIS A 21 -23.52 2.59 -12.10
CA HIS A 21 -22.73 1.48 -11.58
C HIS A 21 -21.60 2.08 -10.74
N ARG A 22 -21.84 2.14 -9.44
CA ARG A 22 -20.84 2.43 -8.42
C ARG A 22 -19.90 1.23 -8.41
N LEU A 23 -18.82 1.29 -9.20
CA LEU A 23 -17.65 0.43 -9.01
C LEU A 23 -17.06 0.80 -7.65
N ILE A 24 -17.50 0.10 -6.62
CA ILE A 24 -16.83 0.11 -5.33
C ILE A 24 -15.55 -0.71 -5.53
N SER A 25 -14.48 -0.06 -5.98
CA SER A 25 -13.13 -0.58 -5.82
C SER A 25 -12.80 -0.55 -4.32
N THR A 26 -13.36 -1.49 -3.59
CA THR A 26 -12.99 -1.79 -2.21
C THR A 26 -11.63 -2.48 -2.28
N THR A 27 -10.56 -1.69 -2.25
CA THR A 27 -9.21 -2.23 -1.97
C THR A 27 -9.25 -2.77 -0.54
N THR A 28 -9.53 -4.06 -0.39
CA THR A 28 -9.56 -4.73 0.91
C THR A 28 -8.20 -4.60 1.60
N SER A 29 -8.29 -4.31 2.89
CA SER A 29 -7.22 -4.24 3.88
C SER A 29 -6.04 -5.20 3.64
N LEU A 30 -4.98 -4.68 2.98
CA LEU A 30 -3.59 -5.16 3.03
C LEU A 30 -2.95 -4.97 4.43
N ARG A 31 -3.77 -4.74 5.48
CA ARG A 31 -3.39 -4.18 6.79
C ARG A 31 -2.59 -5.13 7.68
N SER A 32 -2.69 -6.43 7.49
CA SER A 32 -2.00 -7.47 8.28
C SER A 32 -0.99 -8.26 7.45
N SER A 33 -1.43 -8.75 6.29
CA SER A 33 -0.73 -9.74 5.46
C SER A 33 0.67 -9.34 4.98
N TRP A 34 0.89 -8.06 4.63
CA TRP A 34 2.19 -7.62 4.11
C TRP A 34 3.26 -7.42 5.19
N MET A 35 2.90 -7.13 6.44
CA MET A 35 3.89 -6.96 7.52
C MET A 35 4.30 -8.28 8.15
N ASP A 36 3.42 -9.29 8.13
CA ASP A 36 3.77 -10.65 8.54
C ASP A 36 4.83 -11.26 7.61
N SER A 37 4.85 -10.82 6.35
CA SER A 37 5.87 -11.14 5.35
C SER A 37 7.25 -10.56 5.68
N ILE A 38 7.30 -9.47 6.45
CA ILE A 38 8.53 -8.76 6.85
C ILE A 38 8.91 -9.10 8.30
N LYS A 39 8.10 -9.90 9.03
CA LYS A 39 8.41 -10.34 10.40
C LYS A 39 9.81 -10.93 10.52
N GLY A 40 10.31 -11.67 9.51
CA GLY A 40 11.68 -12.18 9.50
C GLY A 40 12.75 -11.09 9.64
N VAL A 41 12.50 -9.91 9.05
CA VAL A 41 13.35 -8.72 9.19
C VAL A 41 13.23 -8.10 10.58
N PHE A 42 12.05 -8.13 11.21
CA PHE A 42 11.82 -7.53 12.53
C PHE A 42 12.18 -8.40 13.73
N THR A 43 12.02 -9.72 13.62
CA THR A 43 12.06 -10.64 14.75
C THR A 43 13.22 -11.64 14.70
N GLY A 44 14.02 -11.65 13.63
CA GLY A 44 15.23 -12.47 13.54
C GLY A 44 15.00 -13.98 13.53
N ASN A 45 13.77 -14.46 13.34
CA ASN A 45 13.44 -15.88 13.21
C ASN A 45 12.99 -16.14 11.75
N LYS A 46 13.63 -16.96 10.88
CA LYS A 46 14.65 -18.01 11.03
C LYS A 46 15.23 -18.40 9.63
N THR A 47 16.36 -19.14 9.64
CA THR A 47 17.03 -19.98 8.61
C THR A 47 18.01 -19.33 7.61
N SER A 48 19.30 -19.57 7.88
CA SER A 48 20.52 -19.40 7.05
C SER A 48 21.20 -18.03 7.09
N SER A 49 22.34 -18.01 7.80
CA SER A 49 23.32 -16.93 8.01
C SER A 49 23.01 -15.96 9.16
N ASP A 50 23.57 -16.28 10.33
CA ASP A 50 23.72 -15.40 11.49
C ASP A 50 24.49 -14.13 11.12
N GLN A 51 23.75 -13.04 10.86
CA GLN A 51 24.22 -11.68 11.13
C GLN A 51 23.02 -10.84 11.62
N PRO A 52 23.16 -10.06 12.69
CA PRO A 52 22.16 -9.05 13.03
C PRO A 52 22.03 -8.09 11.85
N ILE A 53 20.81 -7.91 11.34
CA ILE A 53 20.52 -6.89 10.33
C ILE A 53 20.66 -5.56 11.05
N GLY A 54 21.83 -4.94 10.98
CA GLY A 54 22.00 -3.57 11.50
C GLY A 54 21.15 -2.59 10.68
N SER A 55 20.75 -1.48 11.30
CA SER A 55 19.98 -0.40 10.65
C SER A 55 20.50 0.05 9.27
N ASP A 56 21.81 -0.03 9.01
CA ASP A 56 22.45 0.26 7.72
C ASP A 56 22.12 -0.73 6.59
N GLN A 57 21.53 -1.88 6.93
CA GLN A 57 21.19 -2.94 6.00
C GLN A 57 19.71 -2.90 5.56
N PHE A 58 18.88 -2.04 6.18
CA PHE A 58 17.48 -1.85 5.83
C PHE A 58 17.34 -0.92 4.61
N THR A 59 17.54 -1.49 3.43
CA THR A 59 17.53 -0.79 2.14
C THR A 59 16.33 -1.19 1.28
N LEU A 60 15.96 -0.36 0.30
CA LEU A 60 14.87 -0.65 -0.64
C LEU A 60 15.12 -1.99 -1.36
N LEU A 61 16.32 -2.23 -1.88
CA LEU A 61 16.61 -3.48 -2.60
C LEU A 61 16.47 -4.71 -1.71
N ARG A 62 17.00 -4.68 -0.47
CA ARG A 62 16.85 -5.81 0.46
C ARG A 62 15.38 -6.04 0.81
N PHE A 63 14.65 -4.95 1.01
CA PHE A 63 13.21 -5.02 1.26
C PHE A 63 12.43 -5.60 0.07
N ALA A 64 12.83 -5.33 -1.17
CA ALA A 64 12.27 -5.99 -2.35
C ALA A 64 12.54 -7.50 -2.37
N ASP A 65 13.74 -7.93 -1.97
CA ASP A 65 14.06 -9.36 -1.88
C ASP A 65 13.24 -10.07 -0.80
N GLU A 66 12.95 -9.39 0.32
CA GLU A 66 12.04 -9.90 1.35
C GLU A 66 10.60 -10.05 0.83
N LEU A 67 10.10 -9.06 0.06
CA LEU A 67 8.78 -9.17 -0.60
C LEU A 67 8.74 -10.35 -1.59
N LYS A 68 9.82 -10.58 -2.34
CA LYS A 68 9.96 -11.71 -3.26
C LYS A 68 9.98 -13.04 -2.52
N ASN A 69 10.73 -13.13 -1.43
CA ASN A 69 10.84 -14.33 -0.60
C ASN A 69 9.50 -14.68 0.04
N ALA A 70 8.81 -13.69 0.61
CA ALA A 70 7.49 -13.89 1.20
C ALA A 70 6.45 -14.36 0.18
N ARG A 71 6.50 -13.82 -1.04
CA ARG A 71 5.66 -14.28 -2.15
C ARG A 71 5.95 -15.74 -2.49
N ARG A 72 7.22 -16.13 -2.60
CA ARG A 72 7.64 -17.51 -2.90
C ARG A 72 7.24 -18.50 -1.81
N LEU A 73 7.36 -18.10 -0.55
CA LEU A 73 7.09 -18.96 0.60
C LEU A 73 5.59 -19.05 0.94
N GLY A 74 4.74 -18.25 0.29
CA GLY A 74 3.30 -18.24 0.57
C GLY A 74 2.97 -17.86 2.02
N THR A 75 3.88 -17.19 2.72
CA THR A 75 3.77 -16.84 4.15
C THR A 75 2.56 -15.95 4.47
N PHE A 76 1.99 -15.33 3.44
CA PHE A 76 0.80 -14.48 3.53
C PHE A 76 -0.52 -15.26 3.58
N LYS A 77 -0.55 -16.56 3.22
CA LYS A 77 -1.78 -17.38 3.14
C LYS A 77 -2.54 -17.46 4.47
N GLN A 78 -1.81 -17.56 5.59
CA GLN A 78 -2.39 -17.63 6.94
C GLN A 78 -3.07 -16.34 7.39
N TYR A 79 -2.80 -15.24 6.70
CA TYR A 79 -3.27 -13.89 7.04
C TYR A 79 -4.17 -13.30 5.96
N MET A 80 -4.49 -14.08 4.92
CA MET A 80 -5.54 -13.77 3.97
C MET A 80 -6.90 -13.91 4.66
N VAL A 81 -7.38 -12.82 5.23
CA VAL A 81 -8.72 -12.75 5.81
C VAL A 81 -9.63 -12.02 4.83
N GLY A 82 -10.68 -12.68 4.34
CA GLY A 82 -11.70 -12.09 3.47
C GLY A 82 -11.83 -12.75 2.08
N ARG A 83 -12.46 -12.05 1.14
CA ARG A 83 -12.82 -12.56 -0.21
C ARG A 83 -11.69 -12.49 -1.25
N SER A 84 -10.51 -12.03 -0.88
CA SER A 84 -9.42 -11.78 -1.84
C SER A 84 -8.64 -13.07 -2.11
N SER A 85 -8.34 -13.35 -3.38
CA SER A 85 -7.65 -14.58 -3.77
C SER A 85 -6.13 -14.46 -3.58
N GLU A 86 -5.46 -15.60 -3.48
CA GLU A 86 -4.00 -15.70 -3.41
C GLU A 86 -3.33 -15.01 -4.61
N ALA A 87 -3.92 -15.16 -5.80
CA ALA A 87 -3.45 -14.52 -7.01
C ALA A 87 -3.44 -12.99 -6.89
N THR A 88 -4.52 -12.40 -6.36
CA THR A 88 -4.59 -10.95 -6.15
C THR A 88 -3.53 -10.45 -5.17
N PHE A 89 -3.21 -11.22 -4.13
CA PHE A 89 -2.11 -10.87 -3.23
C PHE A 89 -0.76 -10.99 -3.94
N SER A 90 -0.49 -12.10 -4.61
CA SER A 90 0.76 -12.32 -5.35
C SER A 90 1.04 -11.19 -6.35
N ASP A 91 0.02 -10.77 -7.11
CA ASP A 91 0.09 -9.66 -8.07
C ASP A 91 0.35 -8.31 -7.38
N ALA A 92 -0.26 -8.09 -6.21
CA ALA A 92 0.03 -6.90 -5.41
C ALA A 92 1.50 -6.90 -4.97
N PHE A 93 2.01 -7.98 -4.39
CA PHE A 93 3.42 -8.08 -3.96
C PHE A 93 4.38 -7.92 -5.14
N LEU A 94 4.06 -8.49 -6.31
CA LEU A 94 4.82 -8.29 -7.55
C LEU A 94 4.93 -6.81 -7.92
N LYS A 95 3.81 -6.09 -7.89
CA LYS A 95 3.78 -4.66 -8.17
C LYS A 95 4.58 -3.86 -7.14
N GLN A 96 4.47 -4.20 -5.86
CA GLN A 96 5.23 -3.55 -4.79
C GLN A 96 6.74 -3.80 -4.94
N GLU A 97 7.14 -5.03 -5.22
CA GLU A 97 8.53 -5.41 -5.51
C GLU A 97 9.08 -4.59 -6.68
N ALA A 98 8.35 -4.52 -7.79
CA ALA A 98 8.77 -3.77 -8.97
C ALA A 98 8.99 -2.28 -8.68
N ILE A 99 8.06 -1.64 -7.95
CA ILE A 99 8.18 -0.22 -7.57
C ILE A 99 9.40 -0.01 -6.68
N ILE A 100 9.58 -0.83 -5.63
CA ILE A 100 10.72 -0.71 -4.71
C ILE A 100 12.04 -0.89 -5.46
N ARG A 101 12.16 -1.89 -6.33
CA ARG A 101 13.39 -2.13 -7.11
C ARG A 101 13.72 -0.97 -8.02
N TYR A 102 12.71 -0.44 -8.72
CA TYR A 102 12.89 0.70 -9.61
C TYR A 102 13.37 1.93 -8.83
N LEU A 103 12.72 2.25 -7.70
CA LEU A 103 13.12 3.37 -6.84
C LEU A 103 14.47 3.17 -6.16
N GLY A 104 14.80 1.93 -5.77
CA GLY A 104 16.09 1.56 -5.19
C GLY A 104 17.27 1.76 -6.14
N GLY A 105 17.03 1.81 -7.45
CA GLY A 105 18.06 2.19 -8.43
C GLY A 105 18.46 3.66 -8.38
N PHE A 106 17.62 4.54 -7.83
CA PHE A 106 17.93 5.96 -7.63
C PHE A 106 18.49 6.24 -6.25
N ASP A 107 17.81 5.75 -5.21
CA ASP A 107 18.22 5.89 -3.83
C ASP A 107 17.82 4.66 -3.03
N ASN A 108 18.81 3.84 -2.66
CA ASN A 108 18.57 2.62 -1.93
C ASN A 108 18.15 2.85 -0.46
N THR A 109 18.32 4.07 0.07
CA THR A 109 17.90 4.42 1.45
C THR A 109 16.43 4.77 1.56
N GLY A 110 15.80 5.15 0.43
CA GLY A 110 14.40 5.56 0.31
C GLY A 110 14.06 6.93 0.91
N GLU A 111 15.06 7.72 1.31
CA GLU A 111 14.87 9.02 1.98
C GLU A 111 14.88 10.20 1.00
N ASN A 112 15.61 10.07 -0.11
CA ASN A 112 15.87 11.15 -1.07
C ASN A 112 15.20 10.91 -2.44
N ILE A 113 14.06 10.21 -2.46
CA ILE A 113 13.29 9.95 -3.67
C ILE A 113 12.50 11.21 -4.09
N GLN A 114 12.85 11.80 -5.23
CA GLN A 114 12.20 13.00 -5.77
C GLN A 114 10.84 12.71 -6.39
N THR A 115 9.96 13.72 -6.44
CA THR A 115 8.62 13.59 -7.05
C THR A 115 8.67 13.18 -8.52
N SER A 116 9.67 13.66 -9.28
CA SER A 116 9.91 13.25 -10.68
C SER A 116 10.15 11.74 -10.80
N GLN A 117 11.01 11.18 -9.94
CA GLN A 117 11.31 9.75 -9.89
C GLN A 117 10.08 8.92 -9.49
N LYS A 118 9.25 9.43 -8.57
CA LYS A 118 7.98 8.77 -8.20
C LYS A 118 6.99 8.74 -9.37
N GLN A 119 6.90 9.82 -10.13
CA GLN A 119 6.07 9.88 -11.34
C GLN A 119 6.58 8.95 -12.43
N GLU A 120 7.91 8.85 -12.60
CA GLU A 120 8.53 7.93 -13.54
C GLU A 120 8.28 6.47 -13.14
N ALA A 121 8.45 6.13 -11.86
CA ALA A 121 8.13 4.82 -11.32
C ALA A 121 6.67 4.43 -11.54
N ALA A 122 5.75 5.38 -11.37
CA ALA A 122 4.33 5.16 -11.64
C ALA A 122 4.08 4.78 -13.11
N LYS A 123 4.76 5.44 -14.05
CA LYS A 123 4.69 5.13 -15.48
C LYS A 123 5.32 3.78 -15.81
N VAL A 124 6.55 3.54 -15.37
CA VAL A 124 7.30 2.30 -15.67
C VAL A 124 6.62 1.07 -15.09
N CYS A 125 6.10 1.18 -13.87
CA CYS A 125 5.42 0.06 -13.19
C CYS A 125 3.92 -0.04 -13.51
N ASN A 126 3.39 0.75 -14.46
CA ASN A 126 1.97 0.81 -14.81
C ASN A 126 1.05 0.91 -13.57
N CYS A 127 1.35 1.86 -12.69
CA CYS A 127 0.63 2.07 -11.43
C CYS A 127 0.36 3.55 -11.18
N THR A 128 -0.37 3.86 -10.11
CA THR A 128 -0.66 5.24 -9.74
C THR A 128 0.42 5.80 -8.81
N ILE A 129 0.58 7.13 -8.78
CA ILE A 129 1.47 7.78 -7.79
C ILE A 129 1.06 7.41 -6.35
N ALA A 130 -0.24 7.18 -6.10
CA ALA A 130 -0.72 6.71 -4.82
C ALA A 130 -0.19 5.31 -4.46
N ASP A 131 -0.04 4.41 -5.44
CA ASP A 131 0.58 3.10 -5.23
C ASP A 131 2.06 3.26 -4.86
N VAL A 132 2.77 4.17 -5.55
CA VAL A 132 4.17 4.48 -5.26
C VAL A 132 4.35 5.03 -3.85
N GLU A 133 3.56 6.03 -3.46
CA GLU A 133 3.59 6.61 -2.10
C GLU A 133 3.19 5.60 -1.03
N ASN A 134 2.23 4.71 -1.33
CA ASN A 134 1.85 3.64 -0.42
C ASN A 134 3.00 2.65 -0.19
N VAL A 135 3.71 2.28 -1.25
CA VAL A 135 4.86 1.38 -1.19
C VAL A 135 6.04 2.01 -0.45
N LEU A 136 6.33 3.30 -0.68
CA LEU A 136 7.36 4.02 0.06
C LEU A 136 7.01 4.18 1.54
N ALA A 137 5.79 4.57 1.87
CA ALA A 137 5.35 4.70 3.26
C ALA A 137 5.42 3.37 4.03
N LYS A 138 5.11 2.28 3.33
CA LYS A 138 5.30 0.91 3.80
C LYS A 138 6.76 0.61 4.15
N PHE A 139 7.68 0.95 3.26
CA PHE A 139 9.11 0.83 3.52
C PHE A 139 9.58 1.71 4.68
N THR A 140 9.26 3.01 4.67
CA THR A 140 9.68 3.97 5.71
C THR A 140 9.19 3.55 7.09
N TRP A 141 7.90 3.21 7.21
CA TRP A 141 7.35 2.74 8.47
C TRP A 141 8.03 1.46 8.93
N ALA A 142 8.36 0.56 8.01
CA ALA A 142 9.04 -0.68 8.35
C ALA A 142 10.47 -0.42 8.85
N LYS A 143 11.20 0.48 8.21
CA LYS A 143 12.54 0.94 8.63
C LYS A 143 12.51 1.56 10.03
N GLU A 144 11.55 2.45 10.29
CA GLU A 144 11.41 3.10 11.60
C GLU A 144 10.99 2.11 12.71
N ALA A 145 10.08 1.20 12.40
CA ALA A 145 9.69 0.15 13.34
C ALA A 145 10.89 -0.76 13.67
N HIS A 146 11.75 -1.06 12.69
CA HIS A 146 12.92 -1.90 12.87
C HIS A 146 13.90 -1.22 13.82
N LYS A 147 14.19 0.06 13.55
CA LYS A 147 15.05 0.89 14.40
C LYS A 147 14.55 0.98 15.85
N LYS A 148 13.23 1.08 16.07
CA LYS A 148 12.67 1.06 17.44
C LYS A 148 12.83 -0.30 18.11
N VAL A 149 12.67 -1.40 17.38
CA VAL A 149 12.86 -2.75 17.90
C VAL A 149 14.32 -3.01 18.27
N GLU A 150 15.27 -2.59 17.42
CA GLU A 150 16.71 -2.65 17.72
C GLU A 150 17.04 -1.86 18.99
N LYS A 151 16.52 -0.63 19.12
CA LYS A 151 16.74 0.18 20.32
C LYS A 151 16.20 -0.49 21.59
N LEU A 152 15.04 -1.15 21.52
CA LEU A 152 14.51 -1.91 22.67
C LEU A 152 15.40 -3.09 23.05
N LYS A 153 16.00 -3.75 22.05
CA LYS A 153 16.94 -4.86 22.26
C LYS A 153 18.23 -4.37 22.93
N GLU A 154 18.75 -3.22 22.51
CA GLU A 154 19.91 -2.57 23.13
C GLU A 154 19.63 -2.14 24.58
N GLU A 155 18.44 -1.60 24.84
CA GLU A 155 18.01 -1.20 26.19
C GLU A 155 17.62 -2.39 27.11
N GLY A 156 17.70 -3.63 26.62
CA GLY A 156 17.32 -4.84 27.38
C GLY A 156 15.82 -4.97 27.67
N LYS A 157 14.98 -4.21 26.96
CA LYS A 157 13.52 -4.25 27.10
C LYS A 157 12.93 -5.46 26.36
N PRO A 158 11.77 -5.99 26.79
CA PRO A 158 11.16 -7.13 26.13
C PRO A 158 10.83 -6.80 24.67
N MET A 159 11.28 -7.65 23.76
CA MET A 159 10.97 -7.52 22.34
C MET A 159 9.47 -7.68 22.10
N PRO A 160 8.87 -6.89 21.19
CA PRO A 160 7.47 -7.04 20.86
C PRO A 160 7.20 -8.42 20.26
N LYS A 161 6.18 -9.09 20.77
CA LYS A 161 5.81 -10.45 20.34
C LYS A 161 4.77 -10.43 19.22
N SER A 162 4.07 -9.30 19.07
CA SER A 162 2.97 -9.17 18.13
C SER A 162 3.04 -7.88 17.32
N MET A 163 2.44 -7.91 16.12
CA MET A 163 2.29 -6.72 15.28
C MET A 163 1.44 -5.64 15.96
N ALA A 164 0.47 -6.03 16.80
CA ALA A 164 -0.35 -5.10 17.55
C ALA A 164 0.50 -4.27 18.53
N GLU A 165 1.50 -4.90 19.16
CA GLU A 165 2.47 -4.19 20.00
C GLU A 165 3.34 -3.24 19.16
N ILE A 166 3.84 -3.68 18.00
CA ILE A 166 4.62 -2.82 17.10
C ILE A 166 3.80 -1.59 16.67
N GLN A 167 2.54 -1.77 16.29
CA GLN A 167 1.64 -0.66 15.94
C GLN A 167 1.40 0.29 17.11
N LYS A 168 1.22 -0.25 18.33
CA LYS A 168 1.06 0.57 19.56
C LYS A 168 2.31 1.41 19.84
N MET A 169 3.50 0.87 19.62
CA MET A 169 4.77 1.60 19.79
C MET A 169 5.03 2.64 18.70
N MET A 170 4.55 2.39 17.49
CA MET A 170 4.68 3.32 16.37
C MET A 170 3.67 4.45 16.40
N GLY A 171 2.48 4.23 17.00
CA GLY A 171 1.41 5.24 17.08
C GLY A 171 0.79 5.62 15.73
N SER A 172 1.19 4.97 14.65
CA SER A 172 0.71 5.20 13.29
C SER A 172 0.78 3.91 12.46
N THR A 173 0.04 3.89 11.36
CA THR A 173 0.08 2.82 10.36
C THR A 173 0.71 3.28 9.04
N PRO A 174 1.32 2.39 8.23
CA PRO A 174 1.86 2.78 6.93
C PRO A 174 0.86 3.44 5.99
N MET A 175 -0.41 3.05 6.08
CA MET A 175 -1.47 3.66 5.26
C MET A 175 -1.75 5.10 5.66
N GLU A 176 -1.68 5.43 6.95
CA GLU A 176 -1.81 6.81 7.42
C GLU A 176 -0.61 7.64 6.97
N LEU A 177 0.59 7.07 7.00
CA LEU A 177 1.80 7.69 6.48
C LEU A 177 1.70 7.93 4.96
N ALA A 178 1.25 6.93 4.19
CA ALA A 178 1.02 7.04 2.75
C ALA A 178 0.04 8.17 2.41
N ARG A 179 -1.07 8.22 3.15
CA ARG A 179 -2.10 9.27 3.00
C ARG A 179 -1.55 10.66 3.31
N SER A 180 -0.73 10.79 4.35
CA SER A 180 -0.05 12.03 4.70
C SER A 180 0.93 12.47 3.62
N ASN A 181 1.76 11.55 3.10
CA ASN A 181 2.73 11.85 2.04
C ASN A 181 2.04 12.26 0.74
N LEU A 182 0.99 11.54 0.33
CA LEU A 182 0.20 11.90 -0.83
C LEU A 182 -0.43 13.30 -0.65
N ALA A 183 -0.89 13.64 0.56
CA ALA A 183 -1.40 14.98 0.86
C ALA A 183 -0.35 16.07 0.69
N LYS A 184 0.91 15.79 1.05
CA LYS A 184 2.02 16.75 0.92
C LYS A 184 2.53 16.88 -0.52
N SER A 185 2.39 15.85 -1.33
CA SER A 185 2.87 15.83 -2.72
C SER A 185 2.17 16.82 -3.66
N GLY A 186 1.08 17.45 -3.22
CA GLY A 186 0.27 18.37 -4.05
C GLY A 186 -0.47 17.69 -5.22
N GLN A 187 -0.34 16.36 -5.37
CA GLN A 187 -0.98 15.59 -6.46
C GLN A 187 -2.45 15.29 -6.20
N ILE A 188 -3.01 15.74 -5.06
CA ILE A 188 -4.41 15.51 -4.71
C ILE A 188 -5.28 16.60 -5.32
N SER A 189 -6.26 16.19 -6.13
CA SER A 189 -7.29 17.11 -6.61
C SER A 189 -7.95 17.87 -5.46
N ARG A 190 -8.05 19.20 -5.57
CA ARG A 190 -8.73 20.06 -4.59
C ARG A 190 -10.15 19.57 -4.24
N ASN A 191 -10.83 18.87 -5.15
CA ASN A 191 -12.17 18.32 -4.94
C ASN A 191 -12.22 16.87 -4.43
N ALA A 192 -11.10 16.13 -4.43
CA ALA A 192 -11.04 14.77 -3.91
C ALA A 192 -11.27 14.73 -2.39
N LEU A 193 -11.62 13.55 -1.85
CA LEU A 193 -11.71 13.37 -0.41
C LEU A 193 -10.34 13.52 0.24
N CYS A 194 -10.31 14.18 1.39
CA CYS A 194 -9.08 14.45 2.11
C CYS A 194 -8.49 13.13 2.64
N PRO A 195 -7.21 12.84 2.36
CA PRO A 195 -6.58 11.59 2.79
C PRO A 195 -6.34 11.54 4.31
N CYS A 196 -6.47 12.63 5.05
CA CYS A 196 -6.31 12.63 6.52
C CYS A 196 -7.46 11.94 7.29
N GLY A 197 -8.46 11.40 6.60
CA GLY A 197 -9.58 10.69 7.23
C GLY A 197 -10.71 11.60 7.73
N SER A 198 -10.62 12.92 7.54
CA SER A 198 -11.66 13.89 7.96
C SER A 198 -12.98 13.79 7.20
N LYS A 199 -13.05 12.97 6.13
CA LYS A 199 -14.18 12.84 5.19
C LYS A 199 -14.58 14.14 4.47
N LYS A 200 -13.85 15.25 4.67
CA LYS A 200 -14.03 16.52 3.98
C LYS A 200 -13.32 16.49 2.62
N ARG A 201 -13.69 17.37 1.68
CA ARG A 201 -12.91 17.59 0.44
C ARG A 201 -11.53 18.17 0.80
N TYR A 202 -10.49 17.82 0.06
CA TYR A 202 -9.10 18.22 0.31
C TYR A 202 -8.96 19.74 0.47
N LYS A 203 -9.56 20.53 -0.43
CA LYS A 203 -9.61 22.00 -0.35
C LYS A 203 -10.31 22.59 0.88
N ARG A 204 -11.09 21.80 1.61
CA ARG A 204 -11.81 22.23 2.83
C ARG A 204 -11.16 21.68 4.10
N CYS A 205 -10.02 21.01 3.99
CA CYS A 205 -9.35 20.33 5.08
C CYS A 205 -7.84 20.64 5.08
N CYS A 206 -7.03 19.83 4.41
CA CYS A 206 -5.57 19.94 4.45
C CYS A 206 -4.98 20.87 3.38
N ALA A 207 -5.76 21.26 2.36
CA ALA A 207 -5.41 22.32 1.41
C ALA A 207 -6.18 23.62 1.71
N LYS A 208 -6.33 23.94 3.00
CA LYS A 208 -6.73 25.28 3.40
C LYS A 208 -5.51 26.17 3.25
N ASP A 209 -5.51 26.93 2.17
CA ASP A 209 -4.81 28.20 2.09
C ASP A 209 -5.49 29.17 3.08
#